data_AF-A0A2Z7BBZ1-F1
#
_entry.id   AF-A0A2Z7BBZ1-F1
#
_cell.length_a   1.000
_cell.length_b   1.000
_cell.length_c   1.000
_cell.angle_alpha   90.00
_cell.angle_beta   90.00
_cell.angle_gamma   90.00
#
_symmetry.space_group_name_H-M   'P 1'
#
loop_
_entity.id
_entity.type
_entity.pdbx_description
1 polymer ?
#
loop_
_entity_poly.entity_id
_entity_poly.type
_entity_poly.pdbx_seq_one_letter_code
_entity_poly.pdbx_strand_id
1 'polypeptide(L)'
;MDDTKSELHFVFMNYDPEYERLRSSKAKRAGSELDLYLSRKHDRLLAKNFQPGTYNKTLSLVIVDGFAVEITDNQANTLRSDKEVRIVEKNQELA
;
A
#
# COMPACT_ATOMS: atom_id res chain seq x y z
N MET A 1 23.26 0.78 -7.86
CA MET A 1 21.91 1.29 -7.60
C MET A 1 22.02 2.14 -6.36
N ASP A 2 21.59 3.40 -6.43
CA ASP A 2 21.71 4.32 -5.30
C ASP A 2 20.60 3.98 -4.29
N ASP A 3 20.96 3.13 -3.34
CA ASP A 3 20.07 2.50 -2.36
C ASP A 3 19.45 3.49 -1.36
N THR A 4 19.88 4.76 -1.43
CA THR A 4 19.38 5.84 -0.59
C THR A 4 18.29 6.67 -1.27
N LYS A 5 18.13 6.55 -2.59
CA LYS A 5 17.11 7.31 -3.31
C LYS A 5 15.74 6.69 -3.08
N SER A 6 14.82 7.50 -2.57
CA SER A 6 13.41 7.11 -2.48
C SER A 6 12.73 7.28 -3.84
N GLU A 7 11.95 6.28 -4.22
CA GLU A 7 11.20 6.24 -5.47
C GLU A 7 9.77 5.78 -5.20
N LEU A 8 8.84 6.24 -6.04
CA LEU A 8 7.44 5.88 -5.89
C LEU A 8 7.23 4.42 -6.27
N HIS A 9 6.63 3.66 -5.36
CA HIS A 9 6.28 2.25 -5.54
C HIS A 9 4.78 2.04 -5.32
N PHE A 10 4.17 1.19 -6.13
CA PHE A 10 2.83 0.66 -5.90
C PHE A 10 2.91 -0.67 -5.17
N VAL A 11 2.18 -0.77 -4.08
CA VAL A 11 2.08 -1.98 -3.24
C VAL A 11 0.66 -2.50 -3.34
N PHE A 12 0.52 -3.76 -3.75
CA PHE A 12 -0.76 -4.44 -3.84
C PHE A 12 -0.83 -5.54 -2.79
N MET A 13 -1.93 -5.58 -2.06
CA MET A 13 -2.14 -6.50 -0.95
C MET A 13 -2.67 -7.85 -1.45
N ASN A 14 -2.47 -8.89 -0.64
CA ASN A 14 -3.13 -10.17 -0.84
C ASN A 14 -4.64 -10.06 -0.61
N TYR A 15 -5.37 -11.07 -1.10
CA TYR A 15 -6.83 -11.14 -0.96
C TYR A 15 -7.27 -10.95 0.49
N ASP A 16 -8.25 -10.08 0.68
CA ASP A 16 -8.83 -9.76 1.97
C ASP A 16 -10.36 -9.87 1.88
N PRO A 17 -10.98 -10.83 2.61
CA PRO A 17 -12.43 -11.01 2.58
C PRO A 17 -13.18 -9.80 3.14
N GLU A 18 -12.58 -9.03 4.06
CA GLU A 18 -13.21 -7.85 4.65
C GLU A 18 -13.21 -6.68 3.66
N TYR A 19 -12.13 -6.52 2.90
CA TYR A 19 -12.09 -5.62 1.75
C TYR A 19 -13.24 -5.93 0.77
N GLU A 20 -13.41 -7.18 0.36
CA GLU A 20 -14.48 -7.56 -0.57
C GLU A 20 -15.88 -7.35 0.02
N ARG A 21 -16.07 -7.63 1.31
CA ARG A 21 -17.33 -7.38 2.03
C ARG A 21 -17.67 -5.89 2.03
N LEU A 22 -16.71 -5.05 2.37
CA LEU A 22 -16.87 -3.59 2.43
C LEU A 22 -17.08 -2.99 1.03
N ARG A 23 -16.32 -3.46 0.03
CA ARG A 23 -16.44 -3.04 -1.37
C ARG A 23 -17.80 -3.39 -1.99
N SER A 24 -18.35 -4.56 -1.66
CA SER A 24 -19.64 -5.03 -2.18
C SER A 24 -20.85 -4.31 -1.56
N SER A 25 -20.65 -3.57 -0.47
CA SER A 25 -21.72 -2.84 0.21
C SER A 25 -22.13 -1.60 -0.57
N LYS A 26 -23.41 -1.54 -1.00
CA LYS A 26 -23.99 -0.40 -1.75
C LYS A 26 -24.34 0.82 -0.89
N ALA A 27 -24.02 0.81 0.41
CA ALA A 27 -24.37 1.91 1.30
C ALA A 27 -23.48 3.14 1.04
N LYS A 28 -24.06 4.35 1.00
CA LYS A 28 -23.28 5.61 0.86
C LYS A 28 -22.18 5.77 1.93
N ARG A 29 -22.37 5.22 3.13
CA ARG A 29 -21.36 5.20 4.23
C ARG A 29 -20.26 4.14 4.03
N ALA A 30 -20.50 3.14 3.19
CA ALA A 30 -19.53 2.08 2.95
C ALA A 30 -18.27 2.57 2.23
N GLY A 31 -18.39 3.58 1.36
CA GLY A 31 -17.23 4.20 0.71
C GLY A 31 -16.25 4.83 1.72
N SER A 32 -16.76 5.57 2.70
CA SER A 32 -15.93 6.14 3.78
C SER A 32 -15.38 5.10 4.74
N GLU A 33 -16.13 4.01 4.98
CA GLU A 33 -15.69 2.92 5.85
C GLU A 33 -14.58 2.10 5.19
N LEU A 34 -14.72 1.79 3.90
CA LEU A 34 -13.71 1.11 3.09
C LEU A 34 -12.42 1.92 3.01
N ASP A 35 -12.52 3.23 2.72
CA ASP A 35 -11.35 4.10 2.66
C ASP A 35 -10.59 4.15 4.00
N LEU A 36 -11.32 4.29 5.12
CA LEU A 36 -10.73 4.27 6.45
C LEU A 36 -10.09 2.92 6.79
N TYR A 37 -10.76 1.82 6.43
CA TYR A 37 -10.27 0.46 6.64
C TYR A 37 -8.94 0.25 5.91
N LEU A 38 -8.91 0.55 4.61
CA LEU A 38 -7.72 0.41 3.78
C LEU A 38 -6.60 1.34 4.24
N SER A 39 -6.90 2.61 4.53
CA SER A 39 -5.87 3.54 4.99
C SER A 39 -5.17 3.05 6.25
N ARG A 40 -5.94 2.56 7.24
CA ARG A 40 -5.40 1.95 8.47
C ARG A 40 -4.63 0.67 8.22
N LYS A 41 -5.10 -0.18 7.30
CA LYS A 41 -4.41 -1.41 6.91
C LYS A 41 -3.04 -1.10 6.31
N HIS A 42 -2.98 -0.14 5.38
CA HIS A 42 -1.73 0.32 4.77
C HIS A 42 -0.78 0.93 5.80
N ASP A 43 -1.29 1.77 6.70
CA ASP A 43 -0.47 2.41 7.74
C ASP A 43 0.12 1.38 8.71
N ARG A 44 -0.66 0.36 9.08
CA ARG A 44 -0.18 -0.75 9.94
C ARG A 44 0.92 -1.54 9.27
N LEU A 45 0.76 -1.87 7.98
CA LEU A 45 1.80 -2.58 7.22
C LEU A 45 3.11 -1.77 7.20
N LEU A 46 3.01 -0.47 6.91
CA LEU A 46 4.18 0.40 6.84
C LEU A 46 4.84 0.57 8.22
N ALA A 47 4.06 0.83 9.27
CA ALA A 47 4.59 1.00 10.63
C ALA A 47 5.18 -0.29 11.23
N LYS A 48 4.69 -1.46 10.79
CA LYS A 48 5.25 -2.78 11.16
C LYS A 48 6.62 -3.01 10.54
N ASN A 49 6.84 -2.55 9.31
CA ASN A 49 8.06 -2.83 8.55
C ASN A 49 9.10 -1.71 8.65
N PHE A 50 8.67 -0.46 8.88
CA PHE A 50 9.52 0.73 8.76
C PHE A 50 9.37 1.67 9.95
N GLN A 51 10.43 2.46 10.17
CA GLN A 51 10.39 3.53 11.15
C GLN A 51 9.55 4.70 10.61
N PRO A 52 8.76 5.36 11.46
CA PRO A 52 8.06 6.59 11.08
C PRO A 52 9.05 7.63 10.53
N GLY A 53 8.67 8.30 9.43
CA GLY A 53 9.50 9.31 8.78
C GLY A 53 10.51 8.78 7.77
N THR A 54 10.67 7.45 7.64
CA THR A 54 11.52 6.85 6.60
C THR A 54 10.76 6.43 5.35
N TYR A 55 9.46 6.73 5.26
CA TYR A 55 8.59 6.42 4.13
C TYR A 55 7.53 7.51 3.99
N ASN A 56 6.97 7.67 2.80
CA ASN A 56 5.89 8.61 2.54
C ASN A 56 4.76 7.96 1.72
N LYS A 57 3.63 7.62 2.37
CA LYS A 57 2.45 7.07 1.69
C LYS A 57 1.73 8.20 0.97
N THR A 58 1.69 8.17 -0.36
CA THR A 58 1.17 9.29 -1.16
C THR A 58 -0.33 9.15 -1.44
N LEU A 59 -0.82 7.93 -1.69
CA LEU A 59 -2.25 7.68 -1.94
C LEU A 59 -2.64 6.23 -1.65
N SER A 60 -3.93 5.99 -1.42
CA SER A 60 -4.53 4.65 -1.35
C SER A 60 -5.37 4.37 -2.60
N LEU A 61 -5.19 3.18 -3.19
CA LEU A 61 -5.90 2.73 -4.38
C LEU A 61 -7.13 1.92 -3.96
N VAL A 62 -8.21 2.57 -3.55
CA VAL A 62 -9.39 1.91 -2.95
C VAL A 62 -10.06 0.86 -3.87
N ILE A 63 -9.90 0.98 -5.20
CA ILE A 63 -10.45 0.03 -6.19
C ILE A 63 -9.69 -1.30 -6.19
N VAL A 64 -8.43 -1.29 -5.77
CA VAL A 64 -7.52 -2.43 -5.73
C VAL A 64 -6.71 -2.33 -4.45
N ASP A 65 -7.11 -3.07 -3.40
CA ASP A 65 -6.47 -3.09 -2.06
C ASP A 65 -4.94 -2.94 -2.14
N GLY A 66 -4.49 -1.69 -1.97
CA GLY A 66 -3.18 -1.26 -2.43
C GLY A 66 -3.00 0.25 -2.29
N PHE A 67 -1.75 0.69 -2.43
CA PHE A 67 -1.35 2.06 -2.16
C PHE A 67 -0.05 2.41 -2.88
N ALA A 68 0.21 3.71 -3.01
CA ALA A 68 1.48 4.21 -3.49
C ALA A 68 2.28 4.79 -2.32
N VAL A 69 3.59 4.50 -2.30
CA VAL A 69 4.50 4.91 -1.24
C VAL A 69 5.86 5.24 -1.84
N GLU A 70 6.48 6.32 -1.37
CA GLU A 70 7.88 6.63 -1.67
C GLU A 70 8.76 5.96 -0.62
N ILE A 71 9.63 5.07 -1.11
CA ILE A 71 10.54 4.24 -0.32
C ILE A 71 11.80 3.92 -1.12
N THR A 72 12.85 3.46 -0.46
CA THR A 72 14.06 2.95 -1.13
C THR A 72 13.85 1.55 -1.70
N ASP A 73 14.75 1.12 -2.60
CA ASP A 73 14.74 -0.24 -3.16
C ASP A 73 14.84 -1.32 -2.06
N ASN A 74 15.64 -1.10 -1.02
CA ASN A 74 15.72 -1.99 0.15
C ASN A 74 14.40 -2.12 0.90
N GLN A 75 13.72 -1.00 1.13
CA GLN A 75 12.41 -1.01 1.77
C GLN A 75 11.39 -1.72 0.86
N ALA A 76 11.43 -1.48 -0.45
CA ALA A 76 10.57 -2.20 -1.41
C ALA A 76 10.81 -3.72 -1.35
N ASN A 77 12.06 -4.17 -1.27
CA ASN A 77 12.42 -5.58 -1.11
C ASN A 77 11.91 -6.18 0.22
N THR A 78 11.88 -5.37 1.28
CA THR A 78 11.29 -5.76 2.57
C THR A 78 9.78 -6.02 2.40
N LEU A 79 9.05 -5.13 1.73
CA LEU A 79 7.62 -5.32 1.46
C LEU A 79 7.35 -6.51 0.54
N ARG A 80 8.21 -6.77 -0.46
CA ARG A 80 8.09 -7.97 -1.33
C ARG A 80 8.16 -9.28 -0.55
N SER A 81 8.77 -9.26 0.63
CA SER A 81 8.92 -10.42 1.52
C SER A 81 7.82 -10.50 2.58
N ASP A 82 6.96 -9.48 2.72
CA ASP A 82 5.86 -9.49 3.68
C ASP A 82 4.71 -10.36 3.17
N LYS A 83 4.19 -11.24 4.04
CA LYS A 83 3.14 -12.21 3.71
C LYS A 83 1.79 -11.55 3.39
N GLU A 84 1.59 -10.30 3.80
CA GLU A 84 0.37 -9.55 3.53
C GLU A 84 0.42 -8.89 2.13
N VAL A 85 1.60 -8.77 1.54
CA VAL A 85 1.84 -8.13 0.26
C VAL A 85 1.83 -9.16 -0.87
N ARG A 86 1.17 -8.82 -1.96
CA ARG A 86 1.13 -9.63 -3.17
C ARG A 86 2.24 -9.23 -4.14
N ILE A 87 2.31 -7.94 -4.45
CA ILE A 87 3.18 -7.37 -5.50
C ILE A 87 3.67 -5.99 -5.04
N VAL A 88 4.91 -5.66 -5.37
CA VAL A 88 5.50 -4.32 -5.22
C VAL A 88 6.15 -3.92 -6.55
N GLU A 89 5.52 -2.97 -7.23
CA GLU A 89 6.01 -2.43 -8.51
C GLU A 89 6.58 -1.04 -8.33
N LYS A 90 7.71 -0.76 -8.97
CA LYS A 90 8.25 0.60 -9.05
C LYS A 90 7.42 1.38 -10.06
N ASN A 91 6.98 2.59 -9.71
CA ASN A 91 6.35 3.49 -10.67
C ASN A 91 7.43 4.00 -11.64
N GLN A 92 7.57 3.33 -12.77
CA GLN A 92 8.42 3.77 -13.86
C GLN A 92 7.54 4.47 -14.90
N GLU A 93 7.74 5.77 -15.05
CA GLU A 93 7.23 6.46 -16.23
C GLU A 93 8.01 5.94 -17.45
N LEU A 94 7.29 5.48 -18.48
CA LEU A 94 7.91 5.15 -19.76
C LEU A 94 8.39 6.48 -20.37
N ALA A 95 9.71 6.64 -20.48
CA ALA A 95 10.36 7.76 -21.15
C ALA A 95 10.12 7.74 -22.67
#